data_AF-A0A1S2QUX1-F1
#
_entry.id   AF-A0A1S2QUX1-F1
#
_cell.length_a   1.000
_cell.length_b   1.000
_cell.length_c   1.000
_cell.angle_alpha   90.00
_cell.angle_beta   90.00
_cell.angle_gamma   90.00
#
_symmetry.space_group_name_H-M   'P 1'
#
loop_
_entity.id
_entity.type
_entity.pdbx_description
1 polymer ?
#
loop_
_entity_poly.entity_id
_entity_poly.type
_entity_poly.pdbx_seq_one_letter_code
_entity_poly.pdbx_strand_id
1 'polypeptide(L)'
;MVKTVSVEKLTFKKNLTMIEQFAIKDFLLKWVGRPVEELDHFLELEYNENVFAKMEAIQETALLINGNEQFRYATITEDNQIVIGVLDSNKELQHSIISLDEVLR
;
A
#
# COMPACT_ATOMS: atom_id res chain seq x y z
N MET A 1 6.53 -14.22 9.90
CA MET A 1 6.95 -13.75 11.24
C MET A 1 7.16 -12.27 11.04
N VAL A 2 6.27 -11.40 11.54
CA VAL A 2 6.27 -9.97 11.16
C VAL A 2 7.58 -9.34 11.63
N LYS A 3 8.40 -8.90 10.67
CA LYS A 3 9.72 -8.32 10.93
C LYS A 3 9.56 -6.79 10.94
N THR A 4 9.66 -6.18 12.11
CA THR A 4 9.60 -4.71 12.24
C THR A 4 10.90 -4.12 11.70
N VAL A 5 10.85 -3.48 10.53
CA VAL A 5 11.98 -2.75 9.93
C VAL A 5 11.71 -1.26 10.08
N SER A 6 12.68 -0.48 10.53
CA SER A 6 12.54 0.99 10.54
C SER A 6 12.45 1.50 9.11
N VAL A 7 11.48 2.38 8.84
CA VAL A 7 11.27 3.03 7.53
C VAL A 7 12.55 3.68 7.01
N GLU A 8 13.42 4.15 7.91
CA GLU A 8 14.72 4.75 7.59
C GLU A 8 15.70 3.80 6.91
N LYS A 9 15.48 2.49 7.03
CA LYS A 9 16.28 1.43 6.42
C LYS A 9 15.71 0.93 5.10
N LEU A 10 14.55 1.45 4.68
CA LEU A 10 13.91 1.08 3.43
C LEU A 10 14.35 2.01 2.32
N THR A 11 14.84 1.43 1.24
CA THR A 11 15.10 2.17 0.00
C THR A 11 13.89 2.04 -0.91
N PHE A 12 13.18 3.14 -1.16
CA PHE A 12 12.01 3.14 -2.03
C PHE A 12 12.40 3.30 -3.50
N LYS A 13 11.65 2.63 -4.39
CA LYS A 13 11.84 2.83 -5.82
C LYS A 13 11.43 4.24 -6.22
N LYS A 14 12.21 4.84 -7.12
CA LYS A 14 11.89 6.16 -7.71
C LYS A 14 10.75 6.10 -8.73
N ASN A 15 10.55 4.93 -9.33
CA ASN A 15 9.53 4.64 -10.31
C ASN A 15 9.01 3.21 -10.14
N LEU A 16 7.74 2.99 -10.40
CA LEU A 16 7.13 1.66 -10.47
C LEU A 16 6.72 1.37 -11.91
N THR A 17 7.09 0.19 -12.39
CA THR A 17 6.58 -0.36 -13.64
C THR A 17 5.07 -0.62 -13.56
N MET A 18 4.40 -0.73 -14.71
CA MET A 18 2.98 -1.10 -14.73
C MET A 18 2.69 -2.43 -14.01
N ILE A 19 3.62 -3.39 -14.08
CA ILE A 19 3.50 -4.69 -13.39
C ILE A 19 3.53 -4.50 -11.87
N GLU A 20 4.42 -3.65 -11.38
CA GLU A 20 4.52 -3.34 -9.95
C GLU A 20 3.32 -2.56 -9.43
N GLN A 21 2.85 -1.58 -10.21
CA GLN A 21 1.61 -0.86 -9.89
C GLN A 21 0.42 -1.83 -9.84
N PHE A 22 0.33 -2.77 -10.78
CA PHE A 22 -0.70 -3.80 -10.79
C PHE A 22 -0.57 -4.76 -9.60
N ALA A 23 0.65 -5.17 -9.24
CA ALA A 23 0.89 -6.02 -8.07
C ALA A 23 0.48 -5.35 -6.76
N ILE A 24 0.72 -4.04 -6.61
CA ILE A 24 0.23 -3.27 -5.47
C ILE A 24 -1.30 -3.28 -5.43
N LYS A 25 -1.94 -3.00 -6.57
CA LYS A 25 -3.41 -3.03 -6.66
C LYS A 25 -3.92 -4.39 -6.23
N ASP A 26 -3.49 -5.47 -6.89
CA ASP A 26 -3.87 -6.86 -6.61
C ASP A 26 -3.69 -7.25 -5.14
N PHE A 27 -2.55 -6.86 -4.54
CA PHE A 27 -2.30 -7.07 -3.12
C PHE A 27 -3.34 -6.38 -2.23
N LEU A 28 -3.60 -5.09 -2.46
CA LEU A 28 -4.59 -4.34 -1.67
C LEU A 28 -5.99 -4.96 -1.75
N LEU A 29 -6.36 -5.55 -2.91
CA LEU A 29 -7.66 -6.22 -3.10
C LEU A 29 -7.78 -7.42 -2.15
N LYS A 30 -6.76 -8.27 -2.19
CA LYS A 30 -6.66 -9.47 -1.36
C LYS A 30 -6.62 -9.09 0.12
N TRP A 31 -5.90 -8.03 0.45
CA TRP A 31 -5.72 -7.58 1.82
C TRP A 31 -7.02 -7.02 2.43
N VAL A 32 -7.86 -6.32 1.66
CA VAL A 32 -9.17 -5.82 2.10
C VAL A 32 -10.23 -6.94 2.16
N GLY A 33 -9.97 -8.10 1.54
CA GLY A 33 -10.86 -9.27 1.60
C GLY A 33 -12.20 -9.09 0.88
N ARG A 34 -12.26 -8.18 -0.10
CA ARG A 34 -13.45 -7.88 -0.91
C ARG A 34 -13.28 -8.41 -2.35
N PRO A 35 -14.38 -8.80 -3.03
CA PRO A 35 -14.33 -9.28 -4.41
C PRO A 35 -13.86 -8.20 -5.39
N VAL A 36 -13.14 -8.62 -6.42
CA VAL A 36 -12.44 -7.76 -7.38
C VAL A 36 -13.41 -6.94 -8.24
N GLU A 37 -14.66 -7.39 -8.41
CA GLU A 37 -15.64 -6.71 -9.27
C GLU A 37 -16.15 -5.37 -8.73
N GLU A 38 -15.92 -5.04 -7.45
CA GLU A 38 -16.35 -3.76 -6.85
C GLU A 38 -15.27 -2.67 -6.94
N LEU A 39 -14.06 -2.96 -7.39
CA LEU A 39 -12.87 -2.16 -7.05
C LEU A 39 -12.71 -0.80 -7.71
N ASP A 40 -13.17 -0.64 -8.96
CA ASP A 40 -13.11 0.67 -9.63
C ASP A 40 -13.97 1.72 -8.91
N HIS A 41 -14.84 1.30 -7.98
CA HIS A 41 -15.67 2.19 -7.15
C HIS A 41 -15.19 2.34 -5.69
N PHE A 42 -14.18 1.59 -5.22
CA PHE A 42 -13.82 1.53 -3.79
C PHE A 42 -12.41 2.06 -3.45
N LEU A 43 -11.44 1.92 -4.36
CA LEU A 43 -10.07 2.37 -4.13
C LEU A 43 -9.61 3.14 -5.38
N GLU A 44 -10.03 4.40 -5.45
CA GLU A 44 -9.43 5.31 -6.43
C GLU A 44 -7.99 5.57 -6.00
N LEU A 45 -7.06 4.99 -6.76
CA LEU A 45 -5.62 5.10 -6.53
C LEU A 45 -4.97 5.89 -7.66
N GLU A 46 -4.27 6.94 -7.30
CA GLU A 46 -3.45 7.73 -8.20
C GLU A 46 -1.98 7.30 -8.08
N TYR A 47 -1.30 7.21 -9.21
CA TYR A 47 0.14 6.97 -9.23
C TYR A 47 0.89 8.30 -9.09
N ASN A 48 1.82 8.38 -8.13
CA ASN A 48 2.58 9.59 -7.83
C ASN A 48 4.06 9.26 -7.59
N GLU A 49 4.98 10.15 -8.00
CA GLU A 49 6.44 10.00 -7.90
C GLU A 49 7.16 11.12 -7.12
N ASN A 50 6.43 12.03 -6.44
CA ASN A 50 6.98 13.26 -5.87
C ASN A 50 8.16 13.07 -4.90
N VAL A 51 8.11 12.06 -4.03
CA VAL A 51 9.18 11.73 -3.05
C VAL A 51 9.74 10.34 -3.33
N PHE A 52 8.85 9.41 -3.63
CA PHE A 52 9.09 8.07 -4.14
C PHE A 52 7.86 7.62 -4.91
N ALA A 53 7.98 6.56 -5.70
CA ALA A 53 6.87 6.07 -6.49
C ALA A 53 5.87 5.29 -5.63
N LYS A 54 4.59 5.66 -5.69
CA LYS A 54 3.53 5.11 -4.85
C LYS A 54 2.18 5.14 -5.54
N MET A 55 1.30 4.23 -5.12
CA MET A 55 -0.13 4.27 -5.37
C MET A 55 -0.79 4.94 -4.16
N GLU A 56 -1.34 6.13 -4.34
CA GLU A 56 -1.90 6.96 -3.27
C GLU A 56 -3.42 7.06 -3.40
N ALA A 57 -4.13 6.99 -2.27
CA ALA A 57 -5.57 7.14 -2.26
C ALA A 57 -6.00 8.59 -2.46
N ILE A 58 -7.01 8.78 -3.30
CA ILE A 58 -7.68 10.07 -3.45
C ILE A 58 -8.52 10.31 -2.19
N GLN A 59 -8.42 11.50 -1.58
CA GLN A 59 -8.87 11.77 -0.21
C GLN A 59 -10.34 11.41 0.11
N GLU A 60 -11.21 11.29 -0.90
CA GLU A 60 -12.63 10.94 -0.74
C GLU A 60 -12.90 9.43 -0.58
N THR A 61 -11.97 8.57 -1.02
CA THR A 61 -12.14 7.09 -1.03
C THR A 61 -11.26 6.38 -0.01
N ALA A 62 -10.68 7.12 0.92
CA ALA A 62 -9.69 6.62 1.86
C ALA A 62 -10.27 5.48 2.73
N LEU A 63 -10.02 4.26 2.26
CA LEU A 63 -10.66 3.04 2.73
C LEU A 63 -10.34 2.82 4.20
N LEU A 64 -11.39 2.58 5.00
CA LEU A 64 -11.25 2.18 6.39
C LEU A 64 -10.82 0.72 6.44
N ILE A 65 -9.54 0.51 6.69
CA ILE A 65 -8.92 -0.78 6.91
C ILE A 65 -9.01 -1.11 8.39
N ASN A 66 -9.33 -2.36 8.72
CA ASN A 66 -9.49 -2.83 10.10
C ASN A 66 -10.43 -1.96 10.96
N GLY A 67 -11.43 -1.32 10.34
CA GLY A 67 -12.47 -0.53 11.00
C GLY A 67 -12.06 0.89 11.42
N ASN A 68 -10.78 1.13 11.74
CA ASN A 68 -10.30 2.41 12.29
C ASN A 68 -9.04 2.98 11.63
N GLU A 69 -8.41 2.26 10.70
CA GLU A 69 -7.20 2.72 10.01
C GLU A 69 -7.57 3.26 8.62
N GLN A 70 -7.08 4.43 8.25
CA GLN A 70 -7.36 5.04 6.96
C GLN A 70 -6.18 4.80 6.01
N PHE A 71 -6.41 4.09 4.91
CA PHE A 71 -5.39 3.88 3.90
C PHE A 71 -4.93 5.21 3.27
N ARG A 72 -3.61 5.35 3.06
CA ARG A 72 -3.02 6.52 2.39
C ARG A 72 -2.28 6.14 1.13
N TYR A 73 -1.38 5.18 1.22
CA TYR A 73 -0.59 4.78 0.05
C TYR A 73 -0.02 3.38 0.20
N ALA A 74 0.37 2.82 -0.94
CA ALA A 74 1.21 1.64 -1.02
C ALA A 74 2.35 1.86 -2.02
N THR A 75 3.51 1.27 -1.75
CA THR A 75 4.72 1.38 -2.57
C THR A 75 5.51 0.08 -2.54
N ILE A 76 6.53 -0.01 -3.40
CA ILE A 76 7.48 -1.12 -3.45
C ILE A 76 8.90 -0.59 -3.20
N THR A 77 9.62 -1.25 -2.30
CA THR A 77 11.04 -0.99 -2.05
C THR A 77 11.94 -1.61 -3.12
N GLU A 78 13.20 -1.19 -3.18
CA GLU A 78 14.20 -1.81 -4.07
C GLU A 78 14.39 -3.31 -3.77
N ASP A 79 14.19 -3.71 -2.51
CA ASP A 79 14.20 -5.09 -2.05
C ASP A 79 12.91 -5.86 -2.37
N ASN A 80 12.03 -5.29 -3.19
CA ASN A 80 10.74 -5.86 -3.57
C ASN A 80 9.87 -6.22 -2.35
N GLN A 81 9.74 -5.28 -1.41
CA GLN A 81 8.79 -5.36 -0.31
C GLN A 81 7.66 -4.37 -0.54
N ILE A 82 6.42 -4.78 -0.26
CA ILE A 82 5.27 -3.87 -0.27
C ILE A 82 5.25 -3.12 1.06
N VAL A 83 5.18 -1.80 0.99
CA VAL A 83 5.01 -0.94 2.17
C VAL A 83 3.67 -0.23 2.06
N ILE A 84 2.90 -0.27 3.14
CA ILE A 84 1.56 0.30 3.23
C ILE A 84 1.57 1.37 4.30
N GLY A 85 1.20 2.59 3.93
CA GLY A 85 0.96 3.70 4.85
C GLY A 85 -0.52 3.80 5.19
N VAL A 86 -0.85 3.73 6.49
CA VAL A 86 -2.20 3.94 7.02
C VAL A 86 -2.16 5.00 8.12
N LEU A 87 -3.23 5.80 8.24
CA LEU A 87 -3.42 6.67 9.41
C LEU A 87 -4.21 5.92 10.46
N ASP A 88 -3.76 5.93 11.70
CA ASP A 88 -4.55 5.43 12.82
C ASP A 88 -5.66 6.43 13.23
N SER A 89 -6.42 6.10 14.29
CA SER A 89 -7.47 6.97 14.82
C SER A 89 -6.96 8.33 15.32
N ASN A 90 -5.67 8.45 15.63
CA ASN A 90 -5.02 9.69 16.05
C ASN A 90 -4.45 10.49 14.87
N LYS A 91 -4.63 10.00 13.63
CA LYS A 91 -4.04 10.54 12.40
C LYS A 91 -2.51 10.45 12.37
N GLU A 92 -1.93 9.50 13.11
CA GLU A 92 -0.52 9.17 13.01
C GLU A 92 -0.28 8.18 11.87
N LEU A 93 0.73 8.45 11.04
CA LEU A 93 1.07 7.60 9.90
C LEU A 93 1.86 6.38 10.37
N GLN A 94 1.21 5.22 10.29
CA GLN A 94 1.78 3.92 10.57
C GLN A 94 2.16 3.22 9.26
N HIS A 95 3.23 2.43 9.31
CA HIS A 95 3.74 1.68 8.17
C HIS A 95 3.71 0.19 8.44
N SER A 96 3.08 -0.56 7.55
CA SER A 96 3.17 -2.02 7.51
C SER A 96 4.08 -2.44 6.36
N ILE A 97 5.00 -3.36 6.63
CA ILE A 97 5.94 -3.88 5.65
C ILE A 97 5.60 -5.34 5.43
N ILE A 98 5.31 -5.68 4.19
CA ILE A 98 4.89 -7.01 3.77
C ILE A 98 5.91 -7.48 2.74
N SER A 99 6.62 -8.54 3.07
CA SER A 99 7.51 -9.17 2.10
C SER A 99 6.66 -9.81 1.01
N LEU A 100 7.05 -9.64 -0.26
CA LEU A 100 6.34 -10.29 -1.37
C LEU A 100 6.32 -11.82 -1.23
N ASP A 101 7.28 -12.42 -0.53
CA ASP A 101 7.31 -13.85 -0.22
C ASP A 101 6.14 -14.30 0.68
N GLU A 102 5.57 -13.39 1.48
CA GLU A 102 4.38 -13.65 2.30
C GLU A 102 3.07 -13.51 1.49
N VAL A 103 3.10 -12.84 0.33
CA VAL A 103 1.95 -12.62 -0.57
C VAL A 103 1.74 -13.76 -1.57
N LEU A 104 2.82 -14.48 -1.92
CA LEU A 104 2.80 -15.58 -2.89
C LEU A 104 2.48 -16.96 -2.26
N ARG A 105 2.09 -16.99 -0.98
CA ARG A 105 1.72 -18.23 -0.27
C ARG A 105 0.21 -18.48 -0.24
#